data_AF-A0A7W5ASD1-F1
#
_entry.id   AF-A0A7W5ASD1-F1
#
_cell.length_a   1.000
_cell.length_b   1.000
_cell.length_c   1.000
_cell.angle_alpha   90.00
_cell.angle_beta   90.00
_cell.angle_gamma   90.00
#
_symmetry.space_group_name_H-M   'P 1'
#
loop_
_entity.id
_entity.type
_entity.pdbx_description
1 polymer ?
#
loop_
_entity_poly.entity_id
_entity_poly.type
_entity_poly.pdbx_seq_one_letter_code
_entity_poly.pdbx_strand_id
1 'polypeptide(L)' 'MRGLSDVEAAARLAADGPNLVAPPRRHGVSYRVGRQLADPLVALLLVAGLVTAALGDVPDTL' A
#
# COMPACT_ATOMS: atom_id res chain seq x y z
N MET A 1 34.11 27.67 -17.81
CA MET A 1 33.14 26.58 -18.10
C MET A 1 31.98 27.19 -18.85
N ARG A 2 31.57 26.64 -20.00
CA ARG A 2 30.38 27.09 -20.75
C ARG A 2 29.23 26.14 -20.44
N GLY A 3 28.06 26.68 -20.11
CA GLY A 3 26.84 25.91 -19.86
C GLY A 3 26.19 25.42 -21.15
N LEU A 4 25.06 24.72 -21.00
CA LEU A 4 24.22 24.31 -22.13
C LEU A 4 23.64 25.54 -22.83
N SER A 5 23.52 25.45 -24.16
CA SER A 5 22.70 26.40 -24.91
C SER A 5 21.21 26.10 -24.68
N ASP A 6 20.35 27.10 -24.87
CA ASP A 6 18.90 26.94 -24.69
C ASP A 6 18.30 25.84 -25.56
N VAL A 7 18.81 25.71 -26.80
CA VAL A 7 18.41 24.65 -27.73
C VAL A 7 18.76 23.27 -27.17
N GLU A 8 19.94 23.14 -26.60
CA GLU A 8 20.42 21.86 -26.10
C GLU A 8 19.77 21.48 -24.77
N ALA A 9 19.45 22.47 -23.93
CA ALA A 9 18.63 22.27 -22.75
C ALA A 9 17.20 21.83 -23.11
N ALA A 10 16.57 22.46 -24.11
CA ALA A 10 15.22 22.11 -24.55
C ALA A 10 15.15 20.72 -25.20
N ALA A 11 16.13 20.37 -26.03
CA ALA A 11 16.21 19.06 -26.66
C ALA A 11 16.33 17.93 -25.62
N ARG A 12 17.19 18.13 -24.61
CA ARG A 12 17.36 17.16 -23.51
C ARG A 12 16.11 17.06 -22.64
N LEU A 13 15.48 18.19 -22.29
CA LEU A 13 14.23 18.19 -21.53
C LEU A 13 13.11 17.45 -22.27
N ALA A 14 13.03 17.58 -23.60
CA ALA A 14 12.04 16.87 -24.41
C ALA A 14 12.32 15.36 -24.50
N ALA A 15 13.60 14.95 -24.50
CA ALA A 15 14.01 13.55 -24.60
C ALA A 15 13.89 12.79 -23.27
N ASP A 16 14.40 13.39 -22.19
CA ASP A 16 14.50 12.75 -20.87
C ASP A 16 13.27 13.03 -19.99
N GLY A 17 12.51 14.08 -20.33
CA GLY A 17 11.46 14.61 -19.47
C GLY A 17 12.02 15.40 -18.29
N PRO A 18 11.12 15.93 -17.44
CA PRO A 18 11.56 16.65 -16.26
C PRO A 18 12.23 15.72 -15.26
N ASN A 19 13.31 16.17 -14.62
CA ASN A 19 14.00 15.43 -13.55
C ASN A 19 13.17 15.44 -12.26
N LEU A 20 12.05 14.73 -12.28
CA LEU A 20 11.11 14.58 -11.19
C LEU A 20 11.13 13.12 -10.72
N VAL A 21 11.29 12.93 -9.42
CA VAL A 21 11.13 11.61 -8.80
C VAL A 21 9.65 11.25 -8.82
N ALA A 22 9.32 10.08 -9.36
CA ALA A 22 7.95 9.59 -9.39
C ALA A 22 7.38 9.56 -7.96
N PRO A 23 6.19 10.15 -7.71
CA PRO A 23 5.62 10.16 -6.38
C PRO A 23 5.32 8.73 -5.92
N PRO A 24 5.53 8.41 -4.63
CA PRO A 24 5.19 7.09 -4.11
C PRO A 24 3.70 6.83 -4.33
N ARG A 25 3.35 5.60 -4.75
CA ARG A 25 1.95 5.18 -4.88
C ARG A 25 1.28 5.35 -3.52
N ARG A 26 0.27 6.22 -3.45
CA ARG A 26 -0.52 6.40 -2.23
C ARG A 26 -1.38 5.18 -2.04
N HIS A 27 -0.93 4.25 -1.20
CA HIS A 27 -1.77 3.14 -0.76
C HIS A 27 -2.87 3.70 0.15
N GLY A 28 -4.12 3.60 -0.29
CA GLY A 28 -5.28 4.05 0.48
C GLY A 28 -5.40 3.31 1.82
N VAL A 29 -6.23 3.84 2.73
CA VAL A 29 -6.48 3.24 4.06
C VAL A 29 -6.94 1.78 3.93
N SER A 30 -7.77 1.46 2.93
CA SER A 30 -8.24 0.10 2.64
C SER A 30 -7.12 -0.91 2.35
N TYR A 31 -6.07 -0.52 1.63
CA TYR A 31 -4.91 -1.39 1.35
C TYR A 31 -4.12 -1.72 2.62
N ARG A 32 -4.01 -0.74 3.54
CA ARG A 32 -3.33 -0.95 4.83
C ARG A 32 -4.13 -1.88 5.74
N VAL A 33 -5.45 -1.70 5.83
CA VAL A 33 -6.32 -2.58 6.60
C VAL A 33 -6.29 -4.01 6.07
N GLY A 34 -6.41 -4.20 4.74
CA GLY A 34 -6.32 -5.54 4.15
C GLY A 34 -4.97 -6.22 4.40
N ARG A 35 -3.86 -5.47 4.33
CA ARG A 35 -2.53 -6.00 4.65
C ARG A 35 -2.34 -6.33 6.13
N GLN A 36 -2.97 -5.59 7.03
CA GLN A 36 -2.93 -5.87 8.47
C GLN A 36 -3.76 -7.11 8.83
N LEU A 37 -4.90 -7.31 8.16
CA LEU A 37 -5.68 -8.55 8.28
C LEU A 37 -4.96 -9.77 7.70
N ALA A 38 -4.07 -9.57 6.72
CA ALA A 38 -3.21 -10.61 6.16
C ALA A 38 -1.99 -10.95 7.02
N ASP A 39 -1.81 -10.30 8.18
CA ASP A 39 -0.76 -10.70 9.13
C ASP A 39 -1.08 -12.10 9.69
N PRO A 40 -0.13 -13.05 9.63
CA PRO A 40 -0.35 -14.42 10.10
C PRO A 40 -0.82 -14.49 11.56
N LEU A 41 -0.41 -13.56 12.43
CA LEU A 41 -0.89 -13.51 13.81
C LEU A 41 -2.35 -13.08 13.90
N VAL A 42 -2.77 -12.09 13.10
CA VAL A 42 -4.17 -11.65 13.06
C VAL A 42 -5.07 -12.75 12.50
N ALA A 43 -4.63 -13.42 11.43
CA ALA A 43 -5.34 -14.57 10.89
C ALA A 43 -5.50 -15.70 11.93
N LEU A 44 -4.44 -16.00 12.69
CA LEU A 44 -4.48 -17.00 13.75
C LEU A 44 -5.48 -16.61 14.85
N LEU A 45 -5.48 -15.34 15.30
CA LEU A 45 -6.42 -14.85 16.31
C LEU A 45 -7.88 -14.90 15.83
N LEU A 46 -8.14 -14.55 14.57
CA LEU A 46 -9.48 -14.65 13.98
C LEU A 46 -9.97 -16.10 13.92
N VAL A 47 -9.11 -17.03 13.50
CA VAL A 47 -9.44 -18.47 13.48
C VAL A 47 -9.69 -18.98 14.90
N ALA A 48 -8.83 -18.62 15.86
CA ALA A 48 -9.01 -19.02 17.25
C ALA A 48 -10.33 -18.48 17.85
N GLY A 49 -10.67 -17.22 17.56
CA GLY A 49 -11.94 -16.62 17.96
C GLY A 49 -13.14 -17.32 17.34
N LEU A 50 -13.06 -17.67 16.05
CA LEU A 50 -14.12 -18.42 15.36
C LEU A 50 -14.31 -19.82 15.94
N VAL A 51 -13.22 -20.55 16.19
CA VAL A 51 -13.26 -21.85 16.87
C VAL A 51 -13.85 -21.70 18.26
N THR A 52 -13.47 -20.68 19.01
CA THR A 52 -14.01 -20.43 20.35
C THR A 52 -15.50 -20.10 20.31
N ALA A 53 -15.97 -19.31 19.34
CA ALA A 53 -17.39 -19.01 19.16
C ALA A 53 -18.21 -20.23 18.68
N ALA A 54 -17.58 -21.16 17.96
CA ALA A 54 -18.21 -22.39 17.53
C ALA A 54 -18.25 -23.45 18.64
N LEU A 55 -17.24 -23.49 19.52
CA LEU A 55 -17.14 -24.44 20.65
C LEU A 55 -17.88 -23.93 21.90
N GLY A 56 -17.81 -22.63 22.16
CA GLY A 56 -18.59 -21.95 23.17
C GLY A 56 -19.92 -21.60 22.54
N ASP A 57 -20.82 -22.59 22.54
CA ASP A 57 -22.27 -22.48 22.39
C ASP A 57 -22.71 -21.01 22.33
N VAL A 58 -23.09 -20.53 21.13
CA VAL A 58 -23.71 -19.20 20.98
C VAL A 58 -24.76 -19.16 22.08
N PRO A 59 -24.67 -18.30 23.11
CA PRO A 59 -25.58 -18.42 24.24
C PRO A 59 -26.97 -18.34 23.65
N ASP A 60 -27.69 -19.46 23.71
CA ASP A 60 -29.05 -19.63 23.23
C ASP A 60 -29.88 -18.56 23.94
N THR A 61 -29.95 -17.40 23.31
CA THR A 61 -30.64 -16.19 23.75
C THR A 61 -31.41 -15.65 22.56
N LEU A 62 -32.17 -16.56 21.92
CA LEU A 62 -33.37 -16.24 21.16
C LEU A 62 -34.60 -16.47 22.04
#